data_AF-A0A9Q9JDR0-F1
#
_entry.id   AF-A0A9Q9JDR0-F1
#
_cell.length_a   1.000
_cell.length_b   1.000
_cell.length_c   1.000
_cell.angle_alpha   90.00
_cell.angle_beta   90.00
_cell.angle_gamma   90.00
#
_symmetry.space_group_name_H-M   'P 1'
#
loop_
_entity.id
_entity.type
_entity.pdbx_description
1 polymer ?
#
loop_
_entity_poly.entity_id
_entity_poly.type
_entity_poly.pdbx_seq_one_letter_code
_entity_poly.pdbx_strand_id
1 'polypeptide(L)'
;MSKSYIVILQYLWCNETGVGIEYTSDCIKFDKRDKAIRHGFKLRESDDFNIGVIEGSKLISFDWMDKPVGESEDTLTQIAELIGLEDAA
;
A
#
# COMPACT_ATOMS: atom_id res chain seq x y z
N MET A 1 6.34 -8.63 16.63
CA MET A 1 5.08 -7.84 16.64
C MET A 1 4.08 -8.54 15.75
N SER A 2 2.77 -8.35 15.92
CA SER A 2 1.78 -8.90 14.98
C SER A 2 1.72 -8.05 13.72
N LYS A 3 1.65 -8.70 12.55
CA LYS A 3 1.47 -8.00 11.27
C LYS A 3 0.05 -7.50 11.11
N SER A 4 -0.11 -6.39 10.40
CA SER A 4 -1.39 -5.92 9.87
C SER A 4 -1.26 -5.62 8.39
N TYR A 5 -2.40 -5.47 7.71
CA TYR A 5 -2.47 -5.33 6.27
C TYR A 5 -3.31 -4.10 5.91
N ILE A 6 -2.87 -3.31 4.95
CA ILE A 6 -3.61 -2.15 4.41
C ILE A 6 -3.73 -2.28 2.89
N VAL A 7 -4.71 -1.61 2.29
CA VAL A 7 -4.80 -1.49 0.83
C VAL A 7 -4.05 -0.24 0.40
N ILE A 8 -3.18 -0.37 -0.59
CA ILE A 8 -2.50 0.76 -1.24
C ILE A 8 -2.94 0.79 -2.70
N LEU A 9 -3.50 1.92 -3.12
CA LEU A 9 -3.89 2.16 -4.51
C LEU A 9 -2.75 2.89 -5.21
N GLN A 10 -2.33 2.37 -6.36
CA GLN A 10 -1.31 2.94 -7.21
C GLN A 10 -1.95 3.57 -8.45
N TYR A 11 -1.49 4.77 -8.81
CA TYR A 11 -1.94 5.47 -10.02
C TYR A 11 -0.73 5.89 -10.84
N LEU A 12 -0.56 5.27 -12.00
CA LEU A 12 0.43 5.70 -12.97
C LEU A 12 -0.14 6.87 -13.77
N TRP A 13 0.67 7.90 -13.98
CA TRP A 13 0.32 9.01 -14.84
C TRP A 13 1.46 9.36 -15.78
N CYS A 14 1.08 9.89 -16.95
CA CYS A 14 1.98 10.37 -17.98
C CYS A 14 1.30 11.55 -18.68
N ASN A 15 1.91 12.73 -18.62
CA ASN A 15 1.39 13.97 -19.20
C ASN A 15 2.55 14.86 -19.68
N GLU A 16 2.23 16.06 -20.18
CA GLU A 16 3.24 17.00 -20.74
C GLU A 16 4.32 17.41 -19.73
N THR A 17 4.05 17.28 -18.43
CA THR A 17 4.98 17.67 -17.35
C THR A 17 5.85 16.51 -16.84
N GLY A 18 5.59 15.28 -17.28
CA GLY A 18 6.40 14.12 -16.92
C GLY A 18 5.61 12.82 -16.77
N VAL A 19 6.22 11.89 -16.05
CA VAL A 19 5.63 10.61 -15.67
C VAL A 19 5.83 10.38 -14.17
N GLY A 20 4.93 9.64 -13.55
CA GLY A 20 5.05 9.34 -12.14
C GLY A 20 4.06 8.30 -11.65
N ILE A 21 4.20 8.01 -10.36
CA ILE A 21 3.34 7.09 -9.64
C ILE A 21 2.84 7.83 -8.39
N GLU A 22 1.53 7.84 -8.21
CA GLU A 22 0.90 8.29 -6.98
C GLU A 22 0.44 7.08 -6.16
N TYR A 23 0.58 7.19 -4.85
CA TYR A 23 0.14 6.19 -3.88
C TYR A 23 -0.90 6.80 -2.95
N THR A 24 -2.00 6.10 -2.72
CA THR A 24 -3.02 6.50 -1.74
C THR A 24 -3.48 5.28 -0.93
N SER A 25 -3.99 5.53 0.27
CA SER A 25 -4.60 4.51 1.12
C SER A 25 -5.68 5.16 1.99
N ASP A 26 -6.69 4.38 2.37
CA ASP A 26 -7.59 4.75 3.47
C ASP A 26 -7.03 4.35 4.85
N CYS A 27 -5.83 3.74 4.87
CA CYS A 27 -5.10 3.31 6.05
C CYS A 27 -5.88 2.39 7.01
N ILE A 28 -6.95 1.73 6.54
CA ILE A 28 -7.69 0.77 7.35
C ILE A 28 -6.84 -0.47 7.56
N LYS A 29 -6.48 -0.73 8.83
CA LYS A 29 -5.66 -1.88 9.23
C LYS A 29 -6.51 -3.15 9.39
N PHE A 30 -6.10 -4.20 8.71
CA PHE A 30 -6.70 -5.53 8.81
C PHE A 30 -5.76 -6.51 9.52
N ASP A 31 -6.31 -7.41 10.34
CA ASP A 31 -5.61 -8.50 11.01
C ASP A 31 -5.24 -9.65 10.04
N LYS A 32 -5.94 -9.75 8.90
CA LYS A 32 -5.72 -10.79 7.89
C LYS A 32 -5.64 -10.19 6.49
N ARG A 33 -4.70 -10.70 5.70
CA ARG A 33 -4.47 -10.30 4.30
C ARG A 33 -5.72 -10.44 3.43
N ASP A 34 -6.47 -11.54 3.57
CA ASP A 34 -7.67 -11.81 2.77
C ASP A 34 -8.77 -10.77 2.99
N LYS A 35 -8.85 -10.16 4.19
CA LYS A 35 -9.76 -9.05 4.46
C LYS A 35 -9.34 -7.79 3.72
N ALA A 36 -8.04 -7.46 3.74
CA ALA A 36 -7.51 -6.32 3.00
C ALA A 36 -7.70 -6.50 1.48
N ILE A 37 -7.45 -7.71 0.95
CA ILE A 37 -7.69 -8.02 -0.47
C ILE A 37 -9.17 -7.83 -0.84
N ARG A 38 -10.10 -8.40 -0.06
CA ARG A 38 -11.54 -8.19 -0.30
C ARG A 38 -11.96 -6.73 -0.21
N HIS A 39 -11.30 -5.94 0.64
CA HIS A 39 -11.51 -4.51 0.74
C HIS A 39 -11.00 -3.78 -0.50
N GLY A 40 -9.80 -4.11 -0.97
CA GLY A 40 -9.22 -3.53 -2.19
C GLY A 40 -10.10 -3.76 -3.42
N PHE A 41 -10.65 -4.97 -3.59
CA PHE A 41 -11.62 -5.25 -4.66
C PHE A 41 -12.86 -4.35 -4.58
N LYS A 42 -13.32 -3.98 -3.39
CA LYS A 42 -14.46 -3.05 -3.23
C LYS A 42 -14.09 -1.60 -3.53
N LEU A 43 -12.85 -1.20 -3.21
CA LEU A 43 -12.37 0.16 -3.45
C LEU A 43 -12.04 0.42 -4.93
N ARG A 44 -11.43 -0.57 -5.59
CA ARG A 44 -10.87 -0.42 -6.94
C ARG A 44 -11.74 -1.04 -8.04
N GLU A 45 -12.64 -1.95 -7.67
CA GLU A 45 -13.44 -2.76 -8.61
C GLU A 45 -12.59 -3.60 -9.59
N SER A 46 -11.31 -3.79 -9.29
CA SER A 46 -10.35 -4.63 -10.00
C SER A 46 -9.27 -5.14 -9.05
N ASP A 47 -8.34 -5.97 -9.54
CA ASP A 47 -7.16 -6.45 -8.81
C ASP A 47 -5.94 -5.51 -8.92
N ASP A 48 -6.13 -4.32 -9.51
CA ASP A 48 -5.11 -3.29 -9.72
C ASP A 48 -4.89 -2.45 -8.45
N PHE A 49 -4.46 -3.14 -7.39
CA PHE A 49 -4.09 -2.57 -6.10
C PHE A 49 -3.06 -3.44 -5.39
N ASN A 50 -2.41 -2.86 -4.39
CA ASN A 50 -1.40 -3.52 -3.59
C ASN A 50 -1.84 -3.68 -2.14
N ILE A 51 -1.20 -4.63 -1.46
CA ILE A 51 -1.33 -4.83 -0.03
C ILE A 51 -0.04 -4.37 0.63
N GLY A 52 -0.15 -3.38 1.50
CA GLY A 52 0.92 -3.01 2.42
C GLY A 52 0.93 -3.95 3.61
N VAL A 53 2.09 -4.53 3.93
CA VAL A 53 2.28 -5.31 5.16
C VAL A 53 2.95 -4.42 6.20
N ILE A 54 2.28 -4.23 7.33
CA ILE A 54 2.73 -3.35 8.41
C ILE A 54 3.17 -4.20 9.59
N GLU A 55 4.34 -3.89 10.15
CA GLU A 55 4.80 -4.42 11.43
C GLU A 55 5.16 -3.27 12.37
N GLY A 56 4.42 -3.13 13.47
CA GLY A 56 4.46 -1.91 14.29
C GLY A 56 3.88 -0.73 13.52
N SER A 57 4.70 0.30 13.27
CA SER A 57 4.39 1.47 12.44
C SER A 57 5.10 1.47 11.08
N LYS A 58 5.90 0.43 10.76
CA LYS A 58 6.69 0.38 9.51
C LYS A 58 5.96 -0.41 8.41
N LEU A 59 5.92 0.15 7.20
CA LEU A 59 5.63 -0.60 5.97
C LEU A 59 6.82 -1.50 5.64
N ILE A 60 6.66 -2.82 5.80
CA ILE A 60 7.74 -3.81 5.62
C ILE A 60 7.62 -4.59 4.30
N SER A 61 6.48 -4.49 3.61
CA SER A 61 6.29 -5.14 2.32
C SER A 61 5.20 -4.45 1.52
N PHE A 62 5.38 -4.48 0.20
CA PHE A 62 4.45 -3.98 -0.79
C PHE A 62 4.17 -5.12 -1.76
N ASP A 63 2.95 -5.65 -1.69
CA ASP A 63 2.60 -6.92 -2.30
C ASP A 63 1.49 -6.73 -3.33
N TRP A 64 1.53 -7.49 -4.42
CA TRP A 64 0.36 -7.70 -5.26
C TRP A 64 -0.36 -8.96 -4.78
N MET A 65 -1.55 -8.79 -4.18
CA MET A 65 -2.28 -9.85 -3.51
C MET A 65 -1.46 -10.52 -2.39
N ASP A 66 -0.94 -11.72 -2.62
CA ASP A 66 -0.09 -12.49 -1.71
C ASP A 66 1.39 -12.55 -2.14
N LYS A 67 1.76 -11.84 -3.21
CA LYS A 67 3.10 -11.88 -3.81
C LYS A 67 3.82 -10.55 -3.59
N PRO A 68 4.97 -10.54 -2.90
CA PRO A 68 5.80 -9.34 -2.79
C PRO A 68 6.25 -8.83 -4.17
N VAL A 69 6.18 -7.52 -4.39
CA VAL A 69 6.66 -6.87 -5.62
C VAL A 69 8.17 -6.65 -5.58
N GLY A 70 8.76 -6.63 -4.38
CA GLY A 70 10.22 -6.57 -4.19
C GLY A 70 10.80 -5.16 -4.15
N GLU A 71 10.03 -4.19 -3.65
CA GLU A 71 10.50 -2.81 -3.48
C GLU A 71 11.63 -2.68 -2.45
N SER A 72 12.50 -1.69 -2.64
CA SER A 72 13.58 -1.36 -1.71
C SER A 72 13.04 -0.74 -0.42
N GLU A 73 13.84 -0.74 0.65
CA GLU A 73 13.45 -0.06 1.90
C GLU A 73 13.17 1.44 1.71
N ASP A 74 13.92 2.10 0.82
CA ASP A 74 13.73 3.52 0.51
C ASP A 74 12.37 3.75 -0.18
N THR A 75 12.00 2.90 -1.14
CA THR A 75 10.68 2.98 -1.78
C THR A 75 9.56 2.72 -0.78
N LEU A 76 9.70 1.73 0.09
CA LEU A 76 8.70 1.45 1.14
C LEU A 76 8.54 2.62 2.11
N THR A 77 9.64 3.29 2.46
CA THR A 77 9.61 4.49 3.31
C THR A 77 8.88 5.63 2.60
N GLN A 78 9.20 5.88 1.32
CA GLN A 78 8.53 6.90 0.52
C GLN A 78 7.03 6.62 0.36
N ILE A 79 6.63 5.36 0.13
CA ILE A 79 5.21 4.99 0.05
C ILE A 79 4.52 5.26 1.39
N ALA A 80 5.15 4.88 2.51
CA ALA A 80 4.61 5.11 3.85
C ALA A 80 4.39 6.61 4.15
N GLU A 81 5.34 7.45 3.77
CA GLU A 81 5.24 8.92 3.84
C GLU A 81 4.06 9.43 3.00
N LEU A 82 3.96 9.02 1.73
CA LEU A 82 2.94 9.49 0.80
C LEU A 82 1.52 9.11 1.20
N ILE A 83 1.33 7.92 1.81
CA ILE A 83 0.01 7.48 2.28
C ILE A 83 -0.31 7.96 3.71
N GLY A 84 0.59 8.72 4.34
CA GLY A 84 0.41 9.21 5.70
C GLY A 84 0.34 8.09 6.74
N LEU A 85 1.13 7.02 6.57
CA LEU A 85 1.23 5.93 7.54
C LEU A 85 2.00 6.34 8.80
N GLU A 86 2.74 7.45 8.74
CA GLU A 86 3.45 8.00 9.88
C GLU A 86 2.49 8.30 11.04
N ASP A 87 2.95 8.01 12.26
CA ASP A 87 2.18 8.28 13.47
C ASP A 87 1.68 9.72 13.44
N ALA A 88 0.37 9.91 13.60
CA ALA A 88 -0.15 11.10 14.24
C ALA A 88 0.46 11.12 15.65
N ALA A 89 1.68 11.65 15.75
CA ALA A 89 2.39 11.86 17.00
C ALA A 89 1.65 12.87 17.88
#